data_AF-A0A3E0NKL2-F1
#
_entry.id   AF-A0A3E0NKL2-F1
#
_cell.length_a   1.000
_cell.length_b   1.000
_cell.length_c   1.000
_cell.angle_alpha   90.00
_cell.angle_beta   90.00
_cell.angle_gamma   90.00
#
_symmetry.space_group_name_H-M   'P 1'
#
loop_
_entity.id
_entity.type
_entity.pdbx_description
1 polymer ?
#
loop_
_entity_poly.entity_id
_entity_poly.type
_entity_poly.pdbx_seq_one_letter_code
_entity_poly.pdbx_strand_id
1 'polypeptide(L)'
;MENTRERRRLRDWYSISVDTVRLWLSGTLALFLLGVGYLGYLDWQERRLERSAFAWVARSETLLGQAQTQSDVRVYREELSYAEGRLERARASLELRDFADAERHGRDAHQVLSGILEAQRLARSIAWFRSVQGDVRFRRGERGEFQRAFARIELQDGDYVMSSANSSAEIHFREEDAVFTLRPGSLVKLTRQLAGRQKTLGEMEYGWVALSTSETSTGVRTRSADLIVAENSRASVALEQGRGSTEIRVDSGEATARSSGSGESRRLGGLQKVELRQDGTFGATVDLPERVDLTAPEDGQGVNIDAQRDVVLEWDPQPGAVRYALQVSGSRLFAETYVDVTDRRRPSTRLGLREPGTFAWRVAAIDGRGNQGPWSESRWLRVDSYRNLALEVDRSPPALEVEVFLSGNLALVQGRTEPGATLEVNGEEISVAADGTFVSTRWLFGAGRIPLTFRAVDAAGNDTVRQHWVYLDEA
;
A
#
# COMPACT_ATOMS: atom_id res chain seq x y z
N MET A 1 105.74 -50.30 -26.89
CA MET A 1 106.06 -49.63 -25.61
C MET A 1 105.05 -48.51 -25.39
N GLU A 2 104.01 -48.86 -24.64
CA GLU A 2 103.33 -48.07 -23.61
C GLU A 2 103.53 -46.54 -23.58
N ASN A 3 102.44 -45.78 -23.70
CA ASN A 3 102.20 -44.67 -22.78
C ASN A 3 100.69 -44.46 -22.54
N THR A 4 100.32 -44.57 -21.28
CA THR A 4 98.97 -44.67 -20.69
C THR A 4 98.20 -43.35 -20.72
N ARG A 5 96.91 -43.42 -21.09
CA ARG A 5 95.93 -42.34 -20.91
C ARG A 5 95.27 -42.44 -19.53
N GLU A 6 95.43 -41.44 -18.68
CA GLU A 6 94.47 -41.14 -17.61
C GLU A 6 93.61 -39.93 -18.03
N ARG A 7 92.31 -40.13 -18.23
CA ARG A 7 91.31 -39.04 -18.31
C ARG A 7 90.47 -39.04 -17.04
N ARG A 8 90.68 -38.04 -16.19
CA ARG A 8 89.80 -37.71 -15.05
C ARG A 8 88.41 -37.33 -15.56
N ARG A 9 87.35 -37.99 -15.05
CA ARG A 9 85.95 -37.56 -15.20
C ARG A 9 85.66 -36.46 -14.17
N LEU A 10 85.43 -35.24 -14.63
CA LEU A 10 84.81 -34.17 -13.84
C LEU A 10 83.28 -34.33 -13.95
N ARG A 11 82.59 -34.42 -12.81
CA ARG A 11 81.12 -34.32 -12.72
C ARG A 11 80.78 -32.83 -12.69
N ASP A 12 80.09 -32.33 -13.71
CA ASP A 12 79.53 -30.98 -13.71
C ASP A 12 78.34 -30.91 -12.75
N TRP A 13 78.45 -30.05 -11.73
CA TRP A 13 77.36 -29.76 -10.80
C TRP A 13 76.65 -28.48 -11.28
N TYR A 14 75.39 -28.60 -11.71
CA TYR A 14 74.53 -27.43 -11.96
C TYR A 14 74.01 -26.90 -10.62
N SER A 15 74.44 -25.70 -10.20
CA SER A 15 73.89 -25.01 -9.04
C SER A 15 72.66 -24.21 -9.47
N ILE A 16 71.46 -24.71 -9.17
CA ILE A 16 70.22 -23.94 -9.35
C ILE A 16 70.10 -23.00 -8.14
N SER A 17 69.85 -21.70 -8.37
CA SER A 17 69.66 -20.75 -7.27
C SER A 17 68.38 -21.11 -6.49
N VAL A 18 68.45 -20.99 -5.17
CA VAL A 18 67.31 -21.29 -4.28
C VAL A 18 66.08 -20.45 -4.64
N ASP A 19 66.28 -19.23 -5.14
CA ASP A 19 65.19 -18.35 -5.55
C ASP A 19 64.49 -18.84 -6.82
N THR A 20 65.23 -19.41 -7.77
CA THR A 20 64.64 -20.03 -8.97
C THR A 20 63.82 -21.26 -8.58
N VAL A 21 64.34 -22.09 -7.65
CA VAL A 21 63.60 -23.26 -7.14
C VAL A 21 62.33 -22.82 -6.40
N ARG A 22 62.41 -21.80 -5.53
CA ARG A 22 61.26 -21.26 -4.79
C ARG A 22 60.19 -20.71 -5.72
N LEU A 23 60.57 -19.95 -6.75
CA LEU A 23 59.63 -19.39 -7.72
C LEU A 23 58.87 -20.50 -8.45
N TRP A 24 59.58 -21.54 -8.92
CA TRP A 24 58.96 -22.71 -9.54
C TRP A 24 58.06 -23.47 -8.58
N LEU A 25 58.48 -23.66 -7.32
CA LEU A 25 57.66 -24.31 -6.28
C LEU A 25 56.39 -23.51 -5.94
N SER A 26 56.49 -22.18 -5.85
CA SER A 26 55.33 -21.32 -5.61
C SER A 26 54.39 -21.28 -6.81
N GLY A 27 54.92 -21.28 -8.04
CA GLY A 27 54.13 -21.31 -9.26
C GLY A 27 53.38 -22.63 -9.45
N THR A 28 54.05 -23.76 -9.18
CA THR A 28 53.39 -25.08 -9.22
C THR A 28 52.36 -25.25 -8.11
N LEU A 29 52.64 -24.75 -6.91
CA LEU A 29 51.66 -24.73 -5.81
C LEU A 29 50.44 -23.87 -6.14
N ALA A 30 50.63 -22.70 -6.74
CA ALA A 30 49.53 -21.83 -7.17
C ALA A 30 48.66 -22.49 -8.25
N LEU A 31 49.26 -23.12 -9.26
CA LEU A 31 48.54 -23.87 -10.28
C LEU A 31 47.77 -25.07 -9.69
N PHE A 32 48.37 -25.77 -8.72
CA PHE A 32 47.71 -26.86 -7.99
C PHE A 32 46.50 -26.34 -7.21
N LEU A 33 46.64 -25.24 -6.46
CA LEU A 33 45.53 -24.63 -5.72
C LEU A 33 44.42 -24.13 -6.64
N LEU A 34 44.75 -23.55 -7.79
CA LEU A 34 43.77 -23.17 -8.81
C LEU A 34 43.04 -24.39 -9.38
N GLY A 35 43.75 -25.49 -9.64
CA GLY A 35 43.16 -26.75 -10.09
C GLY A 35 42.20 -27.36 -9.05
N VAL A 36 42.60 -27.40 -7.77
CA VAL A 36 41.75 -27.85 -6.66
C VAL A 36 40.53 -26.94 -6.50
N GLY A 37 40.72 -25.62 -6.58
CA GLY A 37 39.63 -24.65 -6.54
C GLY A 37 38.64 -24.81 -7.68
N TYR A 38 39.13 -25.06 -8.91
CA TYR A 38 38.29 -25.29 -10.09
C TYR A 38 37.49 -26.60 -9.97
N LEU A 39 38.11 -27.69 -9.52
CA LEU A 39 37.41 -28.95 -9.27
C LEU A 39 36.37 -28.82 -8.15
N GLY A 40 36.70 -28.10 -7.07
CA GLY A 40 35.76 -27.80 -6.00
C GLY A 40 34.59 -26.93 -6.47
N TYR A 41 34.84 -25.98 -7.37
CA TYR A 41 33.79 -25.18 -8.01
C TYR A 41 32.86 -26.03 -8.88
N LEU A 42 33.40 -26.98 -9.66
CA LEU A 42 32.60 -27.89 -10.49
C LEU A 42 31.72 -28.81 -9.62
N ASP A 43 32.27 -29.42 -8.57
CA ASP A 43 31.50 -30.26 -7.63
C ASP A 43 30.43 -29.44 -6.89
N TRP A 44 30.76 -28.21 -6.47
CA TRP A 44 29.78 -27.31 -5.86
C TRP A 44 28.66 -26.95 -6.83
N GLN A 45 28.99 -26.64 -8.09
CA GLN A 45 28.03 -26.28 -9.13
C GLN A 45 27.10 -27.45 -9.44
N GLU A 46 27.63 -28.67 -9.54
CA GLU A 46 26.85 -29.89 -9.78
C GLU A 46 25.89 -30.18 -8.61
N ARG A 47 26.37 -30.14 -7.35
CA ARG A 47 25.51 -30.33 -6.17
C ARG A 47 24.43 -29.25 -6.02
N ARG A 48 24.73 -28.01 -6.41
CA ARG A 48 23.75 -26.92 -6.41
C ARG A 48 22.66 -27.18 -7.44
N LEU A 49 23.03 -27.56 -8.66
CA LEU A 49 22.10 -27.88 -9.73
C LEU A 49 21.24 -29.09 -9.37
N GLU A 50 21.83 -30.14 -8.81
CA GLU A 50 21.13 -31.31 -8.30
C GLU A 50 20.02 -30.93 -7.31
N ARG A 51 20.36 -30.20 -6.24
CA ARG A 51 19.38 -29.75 -5.24
C ARG A 51 18.28 -28.89 -5.86
N SER A 52 18.63 -28.00 -6.79
CA SER A 52 17.66 -27.14 -7.47
C SER A 52 16.71 -27.95 -8.34
N ALA A 53 17.24 -28.88 -9.13
CA ALA A 53 16.47 -29.74 -10.03
C ALA A 53 15.44 -30.57 -9.26
N PHE A 54 15.88 -31.27 -8.20
CA PHE A 54 14.97 -32.01 -7.32
C PHE A 54 13.88 -31.12 -6.71
N ALA A 55 14.25 -29.92 -6.24
CA ALA A 55 13.28 -28.99 -5.66
C ALA A 55 12.22 -28.51 -6.67
N TRP A 56 12.64 -28.19 -7.90
CA TRP A 56 11.71 -27.74 -8.95
C TRP A 56 10.78 -28.85 -9.41
N VAL A 57 11.28 -30.07 -9.61
CA VAL A 57 10.43 -31.22 -9.98
C VAL A 57 9.40 -31.48 -8.90
N ALA A 58 9.80 -31.58 -7.62
CA ALA A 58 8.88 -31.84 -6.52
C ALA A 58 7.79 -30.75 -6.35
N ARG A 59 8.16 -29.47 -6.52
CA ARG A 59 7.19 -28.35 -6.49
C ARG A 59 6.19 -28.47 -7.63
N SER A 60 6.66 -28.75 -8.84
CA SER A 60 5.81 -28.89 -10.02
C SER A 60 4.87 -30.08 -9.92
N GLU A 61 5.31 -31.21 -9.37
CA GLU A 61 4.43 -32.37 -9.11
C GLU A 61 3.31 -32.04 -8.13
N THR A 62 3.63 -31.28 -7.08
CA THR A 62 2.62 -30.82 -6.10
C THR A 62 1.57 -29.93 -6.80
N LEU A 63 2.00 -28.99 -7.64
CA LEU A 63 1.09 -28.14 -8.41
C LEU A 63 0.26 -28.94 -9.41
N LEU A 64 0.83 -29.96 -10.05
CA LEU A 64 0.11 -30.82 -10.99
C LEU A 64 -1.07 -31.52 -10.29
N GLY A 65 -0.83 -32.11 -9.11
CA GLY A 65 -1.89 -32.73 -8.33
C GLY A 65 -2.99 -31.75 -7.92
N GLN A 66 -2.62 -30.52 -7.55
CA GLN A 66 -3.58 -29.45 -7.26
C GLN A 66 -4.39 -29.05 -8.49
N ALA A 67 -3.72 -28.84 -9.63
CA ALA A 67 -4.35 -28.46 -10.88
C ALA A 67 -5.32 -29.54 -11.37
N GLN A 68 -4.93 -30.81 -11.36
CA GLN A 68 -5.82 -31.92 -11.75
C GLN A 68 -7.05 -32.06 -10.85
N THR A 69 -6.91 -31.79 -9.54
CA THR A 69 -8.02 -31.91 -8.58
C THR A 69 -8.96 -30.71 -8.63
N GLN A 70 -8.41 -29.50 -8.81
CA GLN A 70 -9.16 -28.25 -8.67
C GLN A 70 -9.66 -27.68 -9.98
N SER A 71 -9.01 -27.99 -11.11
CA SER A 71 -9.33 -27.42 -12.43
C SER A 71 -10.48 -28.14 -13.15
N ASP A 72 -11.21 -27.39 -13.97
CA ASP A 72 -12.01 -28.03 -15.02
C ASP A 72 -11.03 -28.53 -16.08
N VAL A 73 -10.67 -29.81 -15.97
CA VAL A 73 -9.70 -30.49 -16.84
C VAL A 73 -10.07 -30.36 -18.33
N ARG A 74 -11.33 -30.05 -18.67
CA ARG A 74 -11.74 -29.82 -20.07
C ARG A 74 -11.23 -28.50 -20.63
N VAL A 75 -11.10 -27.45 -19.80
CA VAL A 75 -10.72 -26.10 -20.24
C VAL A 75 -9.21 -25.98 -20.45
N TYR A 76 -8.40 -26.60 -19.58
CA TYR A 76 -6.93 -26.49 -19.58
C TYR A 76 -6.23 -27.78 -20.02
N ARG A 77 -6.90 -28.58 -20.86
CA ARG A 77 -6.41 -29.92 -21.22
C ARG A 77 -5.03 -29.87 -21.89
N GLU A 78 -4.85 -28.95 -22.83
CA GLU A 78 -3.62 -28.85 -23.63
C GLU A 78 -2.43 -28.40 -22.76
N GLU A 79 -2.65 -27.42 -21.88
CA GLU A 79 -1.64 -26.91 -20.95
C GLU A 79 -1.27 -27.94 -19.89
N LEU A 80 -2.25 -28.69 -19.36
CA LEU A 80 -2.01 -29.80 -18.44
C LEU A 80 -1.16 -30.89 -19.11
N SER A 81 -1.52 -31.32 -20.32
CA SER A 81 -0.75 -32.32 -21.07
C SER A 81 0.67 -31.82 -21.39
N TYR A 82 0.85 -30.54 -21.71
CA TYR A 82 2.18 -29.95 -21.89
C TYR A 82 3.00 -29.98 -20.60
N ALA A 83 2.41 -29.59 -19.47
CA ALA A 83 3.08 -29.60 -18.17
C ALA A 83 3.45 -31.02 -17.71
N GLU A 84 2.56 -32.00 -17.91
CA GLU A 84 2.82 -33.42 -17.67
C GLU A 84 4.02 -33.91 -18.50
N GLY A 85 4.03 -33.66 -19.81
CA GLY A 85 5.14 -34.05 -20.66
C GLY A 85 6.46 -33.31 -20.36
N ARG A 86 6.41 -32.13 -19.71
CA ARG A 86 7.60 -31.45 -19.17
C ARG A 86 8.10 -32.13 -17.90
N LEU A 87 7.20 -32.50 -16.98
CA LEU A 87 7.53 -33.22 -15.76
C LEU A 87 8.12 -34.61 -16.04
N GLU A 88 7.58 -35.34 -17.03
CA GLU A 88 8.14 -36.63 -17.46
C GLU A 88 9.58 -36.48 -17.97
N ARG A 89 9.84 -35.48 -18.82
CA ARG A 89 11.19 -35.17 -19.28
C ARG A 89 12.12 -34.76 -18.13
N ALA A 90 11.61 -33.97 -17.18
CA ALA A 90 12.39 -33.57 -16.01
C ALA A 90 12.80 -34.77 -15.14
N ARG A 91 11.89 -35.73 -14.93
CA ARG A 91 12.18 -36.99 -14.22
C ARG A 91 13.22 -37.83 -14.95
N ALA A 92 13.08 -37.99 -16.27
CA ALA A 92 14.06 -38.71 -17.08
C ALA A 92 15.46 -38.06 -17.02
N SER A 93 15.53 -36.72 -17.06
CA SER A 93 16.79 -36.00 -16.89
C SER A 93 17.40 -36.19 -15.49
N LEU A 94 16.60 -36.28 -14.42
CA LEU A 94 17.10 -36.62 -13.07
C LEU A 94 17.72 -38.02 -13.03
N GLU A 95 17.09 -39.02 -13.65
CA GLU A 95 17.63 -40.39 -13.73
C GLU A 95 18.97 -40.44 -14.46
N LEU A 96 19.13 -39.61 -15.49
CA LEU A 96 20.38 -39.47 -16.25
C LEU A 96 21.43 -38.58 -15.57
N ARG A 97 21.14 -38.02 -14.39
CA ARG A 97 21.96 -37.01 -13.68
C ARG A 97 22.23 -35.75 -14.51
N ASP A 98 21.39 -35.45 -15.49
CA ASP A 98 21.40 -34.17 -16.21
C ASP A 98 20.57 -33.15 -15.45
N PHE A 99 21.17 -32.60 -14.40
CA PHE A 99 20.48 -31.68 -13.49
C PHE A 99 20.11 -30.35 -14.14
N ALA A 100 20.85 -29.89 -15.15
CA ALA A 100 20.54 -28.65 -15.85
C ALA A 100 19.25 -28.77 -16.66
N ASP A 101 19.10 -29.88 -17.38
CA ASP A 101 17.90 -30.17 -18.16
C ASP A 101 16.69 -30.48 -17.26
N ALA A 102 16.90 -31.23 -16.18
CA ALA A 102 15.89 -31.50 -15.18
C ALA A 102 15.34 -30.22 -14.54
N GLU A 103 16.22 -29.29 -14.14
CA GLU A 103 15.82 -28.02 -13.56
C GLU A 103 15.04 -27.15 -14.54
N ARG A 104 15.47 -27.11 -15.82
CA ARG A 104 14.79 -26.36 -16.87
C ARG A 104 13.37 -26.90 -17.11
N HIS A 105 13.24 -28.20 -17.33
CA HIS A 105 11.95 -28.83 -17.56
C HIS A 105 11.02 -28.75 -16.34
N GLY A 106 11.58 -28.89 -15.13
CA GLY A 106 10.83 -28.68 -13.89
C GLY A 106 10.30 -27.26 -13.74
N ARG A 107 11.10 -26.24 -14.08
CA ARG A 107 10.69 -24.83 -14.09
C ARG A 107 9.62 -24.53 -15.15
N ASP A 108 9.75 -25.07 -16.36
CA ASP A 108 8.75 -24.89 -17.42
C ASP A 108 7.39 -25.44 -16.98
N ALA A 109 7.37 -26.65 -16.41
CA ALA A 109 6.13 -27.23 -15.86
C ALA A 109 5.55 -26.38 -14.73
N HIS A 110 6.40 -25.87 -13.83
CA HIS A 110 5.99 -25.01 -12.72
C HIS A 110 5.25 -23.76 -13.20
N GLN A 111 5.80 -23.08 -14.22
CA GLN A 111 5.24 -21.85 -14.75
C GLN A 111 3.85 -22.09 -15.36
N VAL A 112 3.69 -23.14 -16.16
CA VAL A 112 2.41 -23.48 -16.79
C VAL A 112 1.36 -23.84 -15.73
N LEU A 113 1.72 -24.70 -14.77
CA LEU A 113 0.80 -25.13 -13.71
C LEU A 113 0.38 -23.97 -12.80
N SER A 114 1.31 -23.09 -12.46
CA SER A 114 1.00 -21.87 -11.69
C SER A 114 0.06 -20.96 -12.48
N GLY A 115 0.28 -20.82 -13.80
CA GLY A 115 -0.60 -20.06 -14.68
C GLY A 115 -2.02 -20.61 -14.74
N ILE A 116 -2.19 -21.94 -14.83
CA ILE A 116 -3.51 -22.59 -14.81
C ILE A 116 -4.24 -22.30 -13.49
N LEU A 117 -3.56 -22.52 -12.36
CA LEU A 117 -4.16 -22.31 -11.04
C LEU A 117 -4.53 -20.84 -10.82
N GLU A 118 -3.69 -19.90 -11.26
CA GLU A 118 -3.96 -18.48 -11.15
C GLU A 118 -5.11 -18.04 -12.06
N ALA A 119 -5.14 -18.50 -13.33
CA ALA A 119 -6.24 -18.23 -14.25
C ALA A 119 -7.58 -18.74 -13.69
N GLN A 120 -7.56 -19.91 -13.05
CA GLN A 120 -8.74 -20.46 -12.40
C GLN A 120 -9.15 -19.66 -11.16
N ARG A 121 -8.19 -19.28 -10.31
CA ARG A 121 -8.44 -18.43 -9.15
C ARG A 121 -9.12 -17.13 -9.57
N LEU A 122 -8.63 -16.51 -10.65
CA LEU A 122 -9.20 -15.32 -11.25
C LEU A 122 -10.57 -15.57 -11.89
N ALA A 123 -10.82 -16.75 -12.46
CA ALA A 123 -12.12 -17.11 -13.03
C ALA A 123 -13.20 -17.34 -11.97
N ARG A 124 -12.81 -17.80 -10.76
CA ARG A 124 -13.72 -17.97 -9.61
C ARG A 124 -13.95 -16.68 -8.82
N SER A 125 -13.08 -15.70 -9.01
CA SER A 125 -13.13 -14.40 -8.36
C SER A 125 -14.24 -13.55 -8.97
N ILE A 126 -15.31 -13.32 -8.21
CA ILE A 126 -16.47 -12.54 -8.66
C ILE A 126 -16.41 -11.09 -8.20
N ALA A 127 -15.67 -10.82 -7.14
CA ALA A 127 -15.60 -9.51 -6.52
C ALA A 127 -14.25 -9.30 -5.80
N TRP A 128 -14.00 -8.07 -5.35
CA TRP A 128 -12.85 -7.74 -4.53
C TRP A 128 -13.19 -6.61 -3.57
N PHE A 129 -12.48 -6.54 -2.44
CA PHE A 129 -12.66 -5.46 -1.48
C PHE A 129 -12.08 -4.13 -2.01
N ARG A 130 -12.96 -3.21 -2.39
CA ARG A 130 -12.61 -1.84 -2.80
C ARG A 130 -11.97 -1.05 -1.69
N SER A 131 -12.62 -1.06 -0.55
CA SER A 131 -12.15 -0.37 0.64
C SER A 131 -12.60 -1.15 1.86
N VAL A 132 -11.76 -1.15 2.89
CA VAL A 132 -12.01 -1.84 4.16
C VAL A 132 -11.63 -0.90 5.28
N GLN A 133 -12.51 -0.74 6.26
CA GLN A 133 -12.29 0.08 7.44
C GLN A 133 -12.79 -0.63 8.68
N GLY A 134 -12.00 -0.58 9.75
CA GLY A 134 -12.29 -1.30 10.98
C GLY A 134 -12.08 -2.82 10.86
N ASP A 135 -12.78 -3.58 11.71
CA ASP A 135 -12.73 -5.05 11.73
C ASP A 135 -13.77 -5.66 10.79
N VAL A 136 -13.42 -5.68 9.50
CA VAL A 136 -14.13 -6.46 8.48
C VAL A 136 -13.46 -7.82 8.36
N ARG A 137 -14.28 -8.87 8.32
CA ARG A 137 -13.82 -10.24 8.15
C ARG A 137 -14.52 -10.90 6.98
N PHE A 138 -13.87 -11.87 6.36
CA PHE A 138 -14.47 -12.70 5.33
C PHE A 138 -14.19 -14.17 5.60
N ARG A 139 -15.05 -15.05 5.08
CA ARG A 139 -14.94 -16.50 5.22
C ARG A 139 -15.10 -17.15 3.87
N ARG A 140 -14.21 -18.09 3.53
CA ARG A 140 -14.26 -18.85 2.29
C ARG A 140 -15.33 -19.93 2.36
N GLY A 141 -16.38 -19.80 1.55
CA GLY A 141 -17.52 -20.73 1.55
C GLY A 141 -18.19 -20.92 2.93
N GLU A 142 -18.87 -22.05 3.10
CA GLU A 142 -19.62 -22.37 4.34
C GLU A 142 -18.76 -22.88 5.50
N ARG A 143 -17.68 -23.60 5.20
CA ARG A 143 -16.88 -24.32 6.20
C ARG A 143 -15.54 -23.66 6.54
N GLY A 144 -15.22 -22.53 5.89
CA GLY A 144 -13.99 -21.80 6.18
C GLY A 144 -14.01 -21.15 7.56
N GLU A 145 -12.86 -20.65 7.99
CA GLU A 145 -12.76 -19.76 9.15
C GLU A 145 -12.84 -18.29 8.70
N PHE A 146 -13.35 -17.44 9.60
CA PHE A 146 -13.35 -15.99 9.38
C PHE A 146 -11.93 -15.43 9.51
N GLN A 147 -11.50 -14.74 8.45
CA GLN A 147 -10.20 -14.11 8.35
C GLN A 147 -10.38 -12.60 8.20
N ARG A 148 -9.40 -11.83 8.67
CA ARG A 148 -9.42 -10.36 8.54
C ARG A 148 -9.34 -9.96 7.06
N ALA A 149 -10.18 -9.02 6.65
CA ALA A 149 -10.19 -8.47 5.31
C ALA A 149 -9.24 -7.26 5.19
N PHE A 150 -8.68 -7.07 4.00
CA PHE A 150 -7.97 -5.86 3.58
C PHE A 150 -8.33 -5.55 2.12
N ALA A 151 -8.06 -4.33 1.67
CA ALA A 151 -8.36 -3.91 0.31
C ALA A 151 -7.63 -4.82 -0.71
N ARG A 152 -8.26 -5.03 -1.88
CA ARG A 152 -7.77 -5.88 -2.97
C ARG A 152 -7.76 -7.39 -2.70
N ILE A 153 -8.20 -7.87 -1.53
CA ILE A 153 -8.53 -9.30 -1.40
C ILE A 153 -9.63 -9.64 -2.40
N GLU A 154 -9.39 -10.70 -3.16
CA GLU A 154 -10.36 -11.27 -4.09
C GLU A 154 -11.33 -12.23 -3.38
N LEU A 155 -12.60 -12.09 -3.73
CA LEU A 155 -13.75 -12.79 -3.18
C LEU A 155 -14.38 -13.69 -4.23
N GLN A 156 -14.80 -14.87 -3.81
CA GLN A 156 -15.37 -15.91 -4.64
C GLN A 156 -16.87 -16.06 -4.40
N ASP A 157 -17.55 -16.71 -5.34
CA ASP A 157 -18.93 -17.14 -5.14
C ASP A 157 -19.05 -18.04 -3.90
N GLY A 158 -20.00 -17.72 -3.02
CA GLY A 158 -20.22 -18.39 -1.74
C GLY A 158 -19.41 -17.84 -0.55
N ASP A 159 -18.52 -16.86 -0.76
CA ASP A 159 -17.79 -16.23 0.35
C ASP A 159 -18.71 -15.36 1.21
N TYR A 160 -18.50 -15.40 2.52
CA TYR A 160 -19.21 -14.54 3.47
C TYR A 160 -18.35 -13.33 3.82
N VAL A 161 -18.97 -12.16 3.92
CA VAL A 161 -18.35 -10.92 4.40
C VAL A 161 -19.13 -10.36 5.58
N MET A 162 -18.40 -10.07 6.66
CA MET A 162 -18.94 -9.57 7.91
C MET A 162 -18.28 -8.23 8.28
N SER A 163 -19.10 -7.25 8.62
CA SER A 163 -18.68 -5.99 9.25
C SER A 163 -19.09 -5.97 10.73
N SER A 164 -18.11 -5.82 11.61
CA SER A 164 -18.30 -5.57 13.05
C SER A 164 -18.88 -4.15 13.34
N ALA A 165 -19.09 -3.82 14.62
CA ALA A 165 -19.83 -2.64 15.09
C ALA A 165 -19.27 -1.25 14.70
N ASN A 166 -17.98 -1.15 14.35
CA ASN A 166 -17.33 0.10 13.89
C ASN A 166 -16.55 -0.16 12.60
N SER A 167 -17.18 -0.84 11.64
CA SER A 167 -16.49 -1.24 10.41
C SER A 167 -17.38 -1.09 9.18
N SER A 168 -16.75 -0.85 8.05
CA SER A 168 -17.44 -0.75 6.76
C SER A 168 -16.55 -1.30 5.67
N ALA A 169 -17.18 -1.83 4.63
CA ALA A 169 -16.49 -2.32 3.45
C ALA A 169 -17.24 -1.90 2.20
N GLU A 170 -16.49 -1.58 1.16
CA GLU A 170 -16.99 -1.56 -0.20
C GLU A 170 -16.43 -2.76 -0.96
N ILE A 171 -17.29 -3.42 -1.71
CA ILE A 171 -16.99 -4.61 -2.50
C ILE A 171 -17.38 -4.30 -3.94
N HIS A 172 -16.45 -4.42 -4.87
CA HIS A 172 -16.70 -4.19 -6.29
C HIS A 172 -16.76 -5.51 -7.03
N PHE A 173 -17.82 -5.72 -7.81
CA PHE A 173 -18.05 -6.91 -8.61
C PHE A 173 -17.43 -6.74 -10.00
N ARG A 174 -16.66 -7.74 -10.44
CA ARG A 174 -15.74 -7.61 -11.58
C ARG A 174 -16.42 -7.45 -12.93
N GLU A 175 -17.54 -8.11 -13.16
CA GLU A 175 -18.20 -8.14 -14.48
C GLU A 175 -19.43 -7.24 -14.54
N GLU A 176 -20.09 -7.01 -13.41
CA GLU A 176 -21.37 -6.33 -13.33
C GLU A 176 -21.26 -4.81 -13.14
N ASP A 177 -20.05 -4.30 -12.91
CA ASP A 177 -19.78 -2.92 -12.45
C ASP A 177 -20.73 -2.48 -11.32
N ALA A 178 -20.94 -3.39 -10.37
CA ALA A 178 -21.78 -3.17 -9.20
C ALA A 178 -20.91 -2.99 -7.96
N VAL A 179 -21.34 -2.12 -7.05
CA VAL A 179 -20.65 -1.88 -5.77
C VAL A 179 -21.61 -2.17 -4.63
N PHE A 180 -21.19 -3.06 -3.72
CA PHE A 180 -21.82 -3.27 -2.44
C PHE A 180 -21.12 -2.43 -1.37
N THR A 181 -21.89 -1.67 -0.60
CA THR A 181 -21.39 -0.96 0.60
C THR A 181 -22.05 -1.56 1.83
N LEU A 182 -21.25 -2.14 2.72
CA LEU A 182 -21.70 -2.72 3.99
C LEU A 182 -21.55 -1.69 5.09
N ARG A 183 -22.61 -1.49 5.86
CA ARG A 183 -22.56 -0.71 7.11
C ARG A 183 -22.11 -1.58 8.29
N PRO A 184 -21.76 -0.98 9.44
CA PRO A 184 -21.43 -1.75 10.63
C PRO A 184 -22.54 -2.75 11.02
N GLY A 185 -22.15 -3.92 11.52
CA GLY A 185 -23.08 -4.96 11.97
C GLY A 185 -23.80 -5.71 10.85
N SER A 186 -23.12 -5.97 9.72
CA SER A 186 -23.72 -6.63 8.55
C SER A 186 -23.04 -7.94 8.21
N LEU A 187 -23.83 -8.90 7.71
CA LEU A 187 -23.33 -10.17 7.19
C LEU A 187 -24.03 -10.48 5.86
N VAL A 188 -23.22 -10.68 4.82
CA VAL A 188 -23.69 -11.01 3.48
C VAL A 188 -22.87 -12.18 2.92
N LYS A 189 -23.55 -13.13 2.29
CA LYS A 189 -22.93 -14.12 1.42
C LYS A 189 -22.90 -13.56 0.01
N LEU A 190 -21.72 -13.47 -0.59
CA LEU A 190 -21.58 -13.06 -1.97
C LEU A 190 -21.93 -14.23 -2.88
N THR A 191 -22.62 -13.95 -3.97
CA THR A 191 -22.93 -14.98 -4.96
C THR A 191 -22.95 -14.41 -6.37
N ARG A 192 -22.95 -15.27 -7.38
CA ARG A 192 -23.30 -14.90 -8.76
C ARG A 192 -24.35 -15.87 -9.28
N GLN A 193 -25.60 -15.66 -8.88
CA GLN A 193 -26.72 -16.47 -9.36
C GLN A 193 -27.37 -15.82 -10.58
N LEU A 194 -27.50 -16.59 -11.66
CA LEU A 194 -28.17 -16.21 -12.90
C LEU A 194 -29.57 -16.84 -12.95
N ALA A 195 -30.61 -16.01 -13.03
CA ALA A 195 -31.98 -16.43 -13.25
C ALA A 195 -32.55 -15.70 -14.48
N GLY A 196 -32.44 -16.34 -15.65
CA GLY A 196 -32.75 -15.70 -16.93
C GLY A 196 -31.81 -14.52 -17.20
N ARG A 197 -32.35 -13.29 -17.27
CA ARG A 197 -31.56 -12.05 -17.41
C ARG A 197 -31.20 -11.39 -16.08
N GLN A 198 -31.77 -11.84 -14.97
CA GLN A 198 -31.52 -11.24 -13.66
C GLN A 198 -30.30 -11.88 -13.00
N LYS A 199 -29.43 -11.02 -12.45
CA LYS A 199 -28.23 -11.40 -11.70
C LYS A 199 -28.42 -11.08 -10.23
N THR A 200 -28.26 -12.04 -9.35
CA THR A 200 -28.20 -11.82 -7.90
C THR A 200 -26.75 -11.94 -7.44
N LEU A 201 -26.27 -10.90 -6.75
CA LEU A 201 -24.86 -10.74 -6.37
C LEU A 201 -24.57 -11.01 -4.89
N GLY A 202 -25.62 -11.09 -4.07
CA GLY A 202 -25.46 -11.45 -2.67
C GLY A 202 -26.76 -11.85 -2.00
N GLU A 203 -26.61 -12.55 -0.89
CA GLU A 203 -27.67 -12.98 0.00
C GLU A 203 -27.36 -12.44 1.40
N MET A 204 -28.23 -11.60 1.94
CA MET A 204 -28.08 -10.99 3.26
C MET A 204 -28.60 -11.91 4.36
N GLU A 205 -27.78 -12.09 5.39
CA GLU A 205 -28.17 -12.78 6.62
C GLU A 205 -28.76 -11.81 7.65
N TYR A 206 -28.15 -10.64 7.81
CA TYR A 206 -28.63 -9.53 8.63
C TYR A 206 -27.83 -8.24 8.35
N GLY A 207 -28.32 -7.12 8.89
CA GLY A 207 -27.65 -5.83 8.85
C GLY A 207 -28.08 -4.99 7.66
N TRP A 208 -27.15 -4.23 7.08
CA TRP A 208 -27.46 -3.26 6.04
C TRP A 208 -26.45 -3.32 4.89
N VAL A 209 -26.97 -3.39 3.67
CA VAL A 209 -26.18 -3.36 2.42
C VAL A 209 -26.80 -2.35 1.47
N ALA A 210 -25.99 -1.46 0.92
CA ALA A 210 -26.34 -0.71 -0.28
C ALA A 210 -25.74 -1.37 -1.52
N LEU A 211 -26.51 -1.37 -2.60
CA LEU A 211 -26.13 -1.81 -3.93
C LEU A 211 -26.22 -0.61 -4.88
N SER A 212 -25.10 -0.26 -5.50
CA SER A 212 -25.03 0.71 -6.59
C SER A 212 -24.71 0.00 -7.90
N THR A 213 -25.46 0.32 -8.95
CA THR A 213 -25.34 -0.26 -10.29
C THR A 213 -25.05 0.82 -11.32
N SER A 214 -24.19 0.51 -12.29
CA SER A 214 -23.92 1.39 -13.44
C SER A 214 -24.67 0.88 -14.67
N GLU A 215 -24.15 -0.18 -15.31
CA GLU A 215 -24.64 -0.64 -16.63
C GLU A 215 -25.53 -1.88 -16.57
N THR A 216 -25.46 -2.64 -15.48
CA THR A 216 -26.16 -3.92 -15.37
C THR A 216 -27.12 -3.92 -14.18
N SER A 217 -28.38 -4.32 -14.43
CA SER A 217 -29.33 -4.58 -13.35
C SER A 217 -28.87 -5.79 -12.53
N THR A 218 -28.76 -5.62 -11.22
CA THR A 218 -28.31 -6.67 -10.31
C THR A 218 -29.12 -6.65 -9.03
N GLY A 219 -29.06 -7.73 -8.26
CA GLY A 219 -29.92 -7.92 -7.11
C GLY A 219 -29.21 -8.38 -5.86
N VAL A 220 -29.92 -8.22 -4.76
CA VAL A 220 -29.57 -8.77 -3.45
C VAL A 220 -30.80 -9.51 -2.91
N ARG A 221 -30.58 -10.70 -2.38
CA ARG A 221 -31.62 -11.52 -1.76
C ARG A 221 -31.55 -11.37 -0.25
N THR A 222 -32.70 -11.44 0.40
CA THR A 222 -32.85 -11.64 1.84
C THR A 222 -33.70 -12.88 2.07
N ARG A 223 -33.88 -13.29 3.33
CA ARG A 223 -34.79 -14.40 3.66
C ARG A 223 -36.25 -14.13 3.23
N SER A 224 -36.68 -12.87 3.18
CA SER A 224 -38.08 -12.50 2.94
C SER A 224 -38.32 -11.83 1.59
N ALA A 225 -37.29 -11.35 0.90
CA ALA A 225 -37.43 -10.63 -0.36
C ALA A 225 -36.25 -10.85 -1.32
N ASP A 226 -36.56 -10.89 -2.62
CA ASP A 226 -35.61 -10.69 -3.70
C ASP A 226 -35.68 -9.22 -4.17
N LEU A 227 -34.57 -8.48 -4.06
CA LEU A 227 -34.45 -7.13 -4.60
C LEU A 227 -33.68 -7.16 -5.91
N ILE A 228 -34.24 -6.61 -6.98
CA ILE A 228 -33.55 -6.33 -8.24
C ILE A 228 -33.45 -4.81 -8.42
N VAL A 229 -32.22 -4.30 -8.49
CA VAL A 229 -31.90 -2.90 -8.70
C VAL A 229 -31.63 -2.71 -10.20
N ALA A 230 -32.28 -1.72 -10.81
CA ALA A 230 -32.12 -1.40 -12.23
C ALA A 230 -30.69 -0.90 -12.52
N GLU A 231 -30.34 -0.67 -13.78
CA GLU A 231 -29.10 0.05 -14.14
C GLU A 231 -29.15 1.51 -13.62
N ASN A 232 -27.99 2.15 -13.49
CA ASN A 232 -27.84 3.54 -13.02
C ASN A 232 -28.62 3.86 -11.74
N SER A 233 -28.66 2.91 -10.79
CA SER A 233 -29.52 2.98 -9.62
C SER A 233 -28.75 2.72 -8.34
N ARG A 234 -29.27 3.23 -7.22
CA ARG A 234 -28.74 3.00 -5.87
C ARG A 234 -29.89 2.64 -4.95
N ALA A 235 -29.82 1.44 -4.40
CA ALA A 235 -30.78 0.97 -3.42
C ALA A 235 -30.06 0.39 -2.19
N SER A 236 -30.77 0.28 -1.08
CA SER A 236 -30.28 -0.36 0.12
C SER A 236 -31.34 -1.25 0.74
N VAL A 237 -30.86 -2.27 1.44
CA VAL A 237 -31.67 -3.23 2.16
C VAL A 237 -31.17 -3.28 3.59
N ALA A 238 -32.10 -3.15 4.53
CA ALA A 238 -31.86 -3.32 5.96
C ALA A 238 -32.66 -4.53 6.44
N LEU A 239 -31.99 -5.51 7.04
CA LEU A 239 -32.59 -6.70 7.62
C LEU A 239 -32.29 -6.72 9.12
N GLU A 240 -33.32 -6.59 9.94
CA GLU A 240 -33.17 -6.55 11.38
C GLU A 240 -32.91 -7.96 11.97
N GLN A 241 -31.92 -8.06 12.85
CA GLN A 241 -31.55 -9.32 13.48
C GLN A 241 -32.70 -9.84 14.36
N GLY A 242 -33.16 -11.06 14.10
CA GLY A 242 -34.23 -11.72 14.87
C GLY A 242 -35.66 -11.20 14.62
N ARG A 243 -35.84 -9.98 14.08
CA ARG A 243 -37.15 -9.39 13.80
C ARG A 243 -37.64 -9.54 12.36
N GLY A 244 -36.83 -9.99 11.42
CA GLY A 244 -37.29 -10.44 10.09
C GLY A 244 -38.06 -9.44 9.22
N SER A 245 -38.21 -8.17 9.63
CA SER A 245 -38.66 -7.08 8.77
C SER A 245 -37.49 -6.65 7.88
N THR A 246 -37.82 -6.37 6.63
CA THR A 246 -36.85 -5.93 5.63
C THR A 246 -37.26 -4.55 5.16
N GLU A 247 -36.46 -3.52 5.47
CA GLU A 247 -36.63 -2.20 4.87
C GLU A 247 -35.87 -2.17 3.54
N ILE A 248 -36.56 -1.81 2.47
CA ILE A 248 -36.00 -1.63 1.14
C ILE A 248 -36.14 -0.16 0.77
N ARG A 249 -35.05 0.44 0.32
CA ARG A 249 -34.97 1.86 0.03
C ARG A 249 -34.26 2.07 -1.29
N VAL A 250 -34.76 2.99 -2.12
CA VAL A 250 -34.12 3.42 -3.36
C VAL A 250 -33.73 4.90 -3.20
N ASP A 251 -32.43 5.18 -3.20
CA ASP A 251 -31.90 6.53 -3.09
C ASP A 251 -31.94 7.26 -4.44
N SER A 252 -31.71 6.54 -5.54
CA SER A 252 -31.79 7.05 -6.91
C SER A 252 -32.08 5.91 -7.90
N GLY A 253 -32.73 6.24 -9.01
CA GLY A 253 -33.08 5.27 -10.05
C GLY A 253 -34.30 4.43 -9.66
N GLU A 254 -34.22 3.11 -9.83
CA GLU A 254 -35.34 2.21 -9.62
C GLU A 254 -34.92 0.86 -9.06
N ALA A 255 -35.80 0.25 -8.25
CA ALA A 255 -35.69 -1.16 -7.89
C ALA A 255 -37.06 -1.85 -7.84
N THR A 256 -37.06 -3.16 -8.04
CA THR A 256 -38.22 -4.02 -7.84
C THR A 256 -37.93 -5.02 -6.73
N ALA A 257 -38.74 -4.99 -5.68
CA ALA A 257 -38.70 -5.96 -4.59
C ALA A 257 -39.79 -7.01 -4.82
N ARG A 258 -39.46 -8.29 -4.68
CA ARG A 258 -40.42 -9.39 -4.71
C ARG A 258 -40.42 -10.11 -3.36
N SER A 259 -41.59 -10.24 -2.75
CA SER A 259 -41.76 -10.98 -1.50
C SER A 259 -41.60 -12.48 -1.75
N SER A 260 -40.73 -13.13 -0.99
CA SER A 260 -40.55 -14.58 -1.04
C SER A 260 -41.73 -15.35 -0.42
N GLY A 261 -42.50 -14.70 0.46
CA GLY A 261 -43.66 -15.30 1.12
C GLY A 261 -44.96 -15.19 0.31
N SER A 262 -45.31 -13.98 -0.14
CA SER A 262 -46.57 -13.74 -0.87
C SER A 262 -46.42 -13.86 -2.39
N GLY A 263 -45.18 -13.78 -2.91
CA GLY A 263 -44.91 -13.70 -4.35
C GLY A 263 -45.23 -12.33 -4.97
N GLU A 264 -45.79 -11.39 -4.20
CA GLU A 264 -46.10 -10.03 -4.64
C GLU A 264 -44.81 -9.29 -5.02
N SER A 265 -44.90 -8.42 -6.03
CA SER A 265 -43.81 -7.53 -6.43
C SER A 265 -44.18 -6.07 -6.20
N ARG A 266 -43.23 -5.27 -5.74
CA ARG A 266 -43.34 -3.84 -5.50
C ARG A 266 -42.22 -3.11 -6.24
N ARG A 267 -42.59 -2.22 -7.16
CA ARG A 267 -41.67 -1.29 -7.83
C ARG A 267 -41.49 -0.04 -6.98
N LEU A 268 -40.26 0.43 -6.87
CA LEU A 268 -39.86 1.62 -6.11
C LEU A 268 -39.03 2.53 -7.02
N GLY A 269 -39.42 3.80 -7.09
CA GLY A 269 -38.62 4.85 -7.73
C GLY A 269 -37.62 5.47 -6.76
N GLY A 270 -36.79 6.39 -7.27
CA GLY A 270 -35.85 7.17 -6.46
C GLY A 270 -36.56 7.90 -5.33
N LEU A 271 -35.90 7.98 -4.18
CA LEU A 271 -36.42 8.56 -2.95
C LEU A 271 -37.68 7.87 -2.44
N GLN A 272 -37.79 6.56 -2.63
CA GLN A 272 -38.87 5.76 -2.05
C GLN A 272 -38.35 4.65 -1.16
N LYS A 273 -39.12 4.33 -0.13
CA LYS A 273 -38.91 3.13 0.67
C LYS A 273 -40.19 2.34 0.86
N VAL A 274 -40.01 1.07 1.20
CA VAL A 274 -41.08 0.18 1.64
C VAL A 274 -40.52 -0.76 2.71
N GLU A 275 -41.35 -1.07 3.70
CA GLU A 275 -41.06 -2.12 4.66
C GLU A 275 -41.80 -3.39 4.25
N LEU A 276 -41.08 -4.51 4.19
CA LEU A 276 -41.66 -5.84 4.07
C LEU A 276 -41.78 -6.43 5.47
N ARG A 277 -43.01 -6.74 5.87
CA ARG A 277 -43.31 -7.31 7.18
C ARG A 277 -42.96 -8.80 7.21
N GLN A 278 -42.90 -9.36 8.42
CA GLN A 278 -42.61 -10.78 8.62
C GLN A 278 -43.61 -11.73 7.93
N ASP A 279 -44.86 -11.30 7.75
CA ASP A 279 -45.91 -12.07 7.06
C ASP A 279 -45.76 -12.06 5.53
N GLY A 280 -44.72 -11.41 5.00
CA GLY A 280 -44.46 -11.30 3.57
C GLY A 280 -45.30 -10.24 2.87
N THR A 281 -46.03 -9.39 3.59
CA THR A 281 -46.80 -8.29 3.00
C THR A 281 -46.01 -6.99 2.96
N PHE A 282 -46.13 -6.26 1.84
CA PHE A 282 -45.54 -4.93 1.74
C PHE A 282 -46.35 -3.91 2.55
N GLY A 283 -45.65 -2.99 3.20
CA GLY A 283 -46.20 -1.75 3.70
C GLY A 283 -46.60 -0.80 2.57
N ALA A 284 -47.10 0.37 2.95
CA ALA A 284 -47.27 1.46 1.99
C ALA A 284 -45.89 1.93 1.51
N THR A 285 -45.78 2.28 0.23
CA THR A 285 -44.62 3.00 -0.28
C THR A 285 -44.59 4.39 0.35
N VAL A 286 -43.42 4.80 0.84
CA VAL A 286 -43.21 6.09 1.50
C VAL A 286 -42.18 6.88 0.70
N ASP A 287 -42.55 8.10 0.29
CA ASP A 287 -41.63 9.05 -0.31
C ASP A 287 -40.71 9.65 0.76
N LEU A 288 -39.46 9.86 0.39
CA LEU A 288 -38.37 10.28 1.27
C LEU A 288 -37.97 11.72 0.96
N PRO A 289 -37.47 12.47 1.95
CA PRO A 289 -36.87 13.78 1.70
C PRO A 289 -35.78 13.72 0.63
N GLU A 290 -35.67 14.80 -0.13
CA GLU A 290 -34.60 14.98 -1.12
C GLU A 290 -33.21 14.99 -0.47
N ARG A 291 -32.20 14.78 -1.31
CA ARG A 291 -30.80 14.85 -0.89
C ARG A 291 -30.46 16.30 -0.52
N VAL A 292 -29.76 16.46 0.59
CA VAL A 292 -29.26 17.76 1.03
C VAL A 292 -28.02 18.15 0.22
N ASP A 293 -27.97 19.38 -0.28
CA ASP A 293 -26.76 19.97 -0.84
C ASP A 293 -25.98 20.76 0.21
N LEU A 294 -24.70 20.44 0.36
CA LEU A 294 -23.81 21.10 1.31
C LEU A 294 -23.31 22.41 0.69
N THR A 295 -23.28 23.50 1.45
CA THR A 295 -22.88 24.82 0.94
C THR A 295 -21.54 25.26 1.53
N ALA A 296 -21.33 25.15 2.83
CA ALA A 296 -20.08 25.49 3.50
C ALA A 296 -19.71 24.46 4.59
N PRO A 297 -18.41 24.26 4.89
CA PRO A 297 -17.24 24.75 4.15
C PRO A 297 -17.15 24.15 2.74
N GLU A 298 -16.31 24.73 1.88
CA GLU A 298 -15.97 24.13 0.58
C GLU A 298 -15.33 22.75 0.76
N ASP A 299 -15.47 21.88 -0.25
CA ASP A 299 -14.86 20.56 -0.19
C ASP A 299 -13.32 20.66 -0.13
N GLY A 300 -12.73 20.07 0.91
CA GLY A 300 -11.30 20.11 1.16
C GLY A 300 -10.78 21.41 1.75
N GLN A 301 -11.65 22.31 2.24
CA GLN A 301 -11.23 23.57 2.88
C GLN A 301 -10.28 23.30 4.06
N GLY A 302 -9.20 24.09 4.15
CA GLY A 302 -8.24 24.06 5.25
C GLY A 302 -8.62 25.03 6.37
N VAL A 303 -8.46 24.60 7.62
CA VAL A 303 -8.65 25.41 8.82
C VAL A 303 -7.45 25.25 9.75
N ASN A 304 -6.87 26.37 10.17
CA ASN A 304 -5.85 26.37 11.21
C ASN A 304 -6.52 26.36 12.60
N ILE A 305 -6.42 25.24 13.32
CA ILE A 305 -7.05 25.06 14.63
C ILE A 305 -6.50 26.01 15.70
N ASP A 306 -5.28 26.53 15.51
CA ASP A 306 -4.67 27.50 16.42
C ASP A 306 -5.27 28.89 16.28
N ALA A 307 -5.79 29.22 15.09
CA ALA A 307 -6.44 30.49 14.80
C ALA A 307 -7.97 30.43 14.99
N GLN A 308 -8.58 29.29 14.68
CA GLN A 308 -10.03 29.10 14.70
C GLN A 308 -10.38 27.71 15.27
N ARG A 309 -11.11 27.68 16.39
CA ARG A 309 -11.47 26.44 17.09
C ARG A 309 -12.83 25.87 16.72
N ASP A 310 -13.58 26.53 15.86
CA ASP A 310 -14.88 26.08 15.38
C ASP A 310 -15.06 26.42 13.91
N VAL A 311 -15.68 25.52 13.14
CA VAL A 311 -16.07 25.78 11.75
C VAL A 311 -17.59 25.71 11.64
N VAL A 312 -18.18 26.60 10.82
CA VAL A 312 -19.61 26.53 10.53
C VAL A 312 -19.82 25.56 9.38
N LEU A 313 -20.64 24.53 9.62
CA LEU A 313 -21.16 23.64 8.59
C LEU A 313 -22.54 24.17 8.18
N GLU A 314 -22.76 24.37 6.90
CA GLU A 314 -24.00 24.89 6.32
C GLU A 314 -24.45 24.06 5.12
N TRP A 315 -25.75 23.99 4.93
CA TRP A 315 -26.38 23.24 3.85
C TRP A 315 -27.71 23.87 3.44
N ASP A 316 -28.21 23.50 2.27
CA ASP A 316 -29.47 24.03 1.78
C ASP A 316 -30.66 23.41 2.52
N PRO A 317 -31.61 24.23 3.00
CA PRO A 317 -32.80 23.73 3.68
C PRO A 317 -33.67 22.94 2.69
N GLN A 318 -34.07 21.74 3.10
CA GLN A 318 -34.88 20.85 2.26
C GLN A 318 -36.38 21.01 2.53
N PRO A 319 -37.23 21.11 1.49
CA PRO A 319 -38.68 21.12 1.66
C PRO A 319 -39.18 19.92 2.47
N GLY A 320 -40.05 20.16 3.45
CA GLY A 320 -40.63 19.10 4.29
C GLY A 320 -39.70 18.55 5.39
N ALA A 321 -38.43 18.96 5.44
CA ALA A 321 -37.52 18.58 6.51
C ALA A 321 -37.84 19.35 7.80
N VAL A 322 -38.01 18.62 8.91
CA VAL A 322 -38.21 19.21 10.26
C VAL A 322 -36.95 19.16 11.10
N ARG A 323 -36.02 18.26 10.76
CA ARG A 323 -34.71 18.09 11.37
C ARG A 323 -33.73 17.46 10.37
N TYR A 324 -32.46 17.43 10.73
CA TYR A 324 -31.37 16.89 9.95
C TYR A 324 -30.55 15.93 10.79
N ALA A 325 -30.12 14.83 10.16
CA ALA A 325 -29.02 14.03 10.66
C ALA A 325 -27.69 14.60 10.15
N LEU A 326 -26.69 14.65 11.02
CA LEU A 326 -25.34 15.09 10.72
C LEU A 326 -24.36 14.02 11.21
N GLN A 327 -23.47 13.61 10.33
CA GLN A 327 -22.35 12.75 10.66
C GLN A 327 -21.03 13.43 10.32
N VAL A 328 -20.05 13.29 11.23
CA VAL A 328 -18.65 13.69 11.03
C VAL A 328 -17.76 12.49 11.39
N SER A 329 -16.79 12.18 10.53
CA SER A 329 -15.98 10.96 10.60
C SER A 329 -14.57 11.24 10.09
N GLY A 330 -13.57 10.49 10.58
CA GLY A 330 -12.22 10.50 10.00
C GLY A 330 -12.11 9.68 8.69
N SER A 331 -13.22 9.07 8.29
CA SER A 331 -13.32 8.09 7.21
C SER A 331 -14.43 8.45 6.21
N ARG A 332 -14.18 8.12 4.92
CA ARG A 332 -15.15 8.24 3.83
C ARG A 332 -16.37 7.31 3.95
N LEU A 333 -16.22 6.15 4.60
CA LEU A 333 -17.32 5.19 4.75
C LEU A 333 -18.13 5.42 6.04
N PHE A 334 -17.70 6.35 6.89
CA PHE A 334 -18.34 6.63 8.18
C PHE A 334 -18.46 5.38 9.06
N ALA A 335 -17.40 4.56 9.07
CA ALA A 335 -17.31 3.35 9.89
C ALA A 335 -17.22 3.67 11.39
N GLU A 336 -16.60 4.79 11.74
CA GLU A 336 -16.53 5.36 13.08
C GLU A 336 -16.79 6.87 12.97
N THR A 337 -17.73 7.38 13.77
CA THR A 337 -18.19 8.76 13.71
C THR A 337 -17.82 9.51 14.99
N TYR A 338 -17.20 10.68 14.83
CA TYR A 338 -16.95 11.61 15.94
C TYR A 338 -18.23 12.35 16.34
N VAL A 339 -19.10 12.59 15.36
CA VAL A 339 -20.42 13.19 15.55
C VAL A 339 -21.43 12.33 14.82
N ASP A 340 -22.48 11.91 15.50
CA ASP A 340 -23.66 11.27 14.92
C ASP A 340 -24.90 11.75 15.67
N VAL A 341 -25.62 12.69 15.08
CA VAL A 341 -26.77 13.36 15.70
C VAL A 341 -27.91 13.45 14.69
N THR A 342 -29.15 13.34 15.15
CA THR A 342 -30.34 13.27 14.28
C THR A 342 -31.37 14.36 14.55
N ASP A 343 -31.05 15.34 15.39
CA ASP A 343 -32.00 16.31 15.95
C ASP A 343 -31.70 17.77 15.54
N ARG A 344 -30.85 17.99 14.53
CA ARG A 344 -30.49 19.34 14.08
C ARG A 344 -31.67 20.02 13.39
N ARG A 345 -32.15 21.14 13.92
CA ARG A 345 -33.34 21.85 13.37
C ARG A 345 -33.00 22.98 12.41
N ARG A 346 -31.79 23.53 12.49
CA ARG A 346 -31.31 24.61 11.63
C ARG A 346 -30.47 24.02 10.50
N PRO A 347 -30.46 24.65 9.31
CA PRO A 347 -29.62 24.22 8.19
C PRO A 347 -28.13 24.62 8.36
N SER A 348 -27.70 24.84 9.60
CA SER A 348 -26.33 25.15 9.94
C SER A 348 -25.99 24.71 11.37
N THR A 349 -24.72 24.43 11.61
CA THR A 349 -24.20 24.13 12.95
C THR A 349 -22.73 24.51 13.08
N ARG A 350 -22.26 24.73 14.32
CA ARG A 350 -20.84 24.93 14.61
C ARG A 350 -20.22 23.61 15.02
N LEU A 351 -19.22 23.16 14.26
CA LEU A 351 -18.39 22.02 14.60
C LEU A 351 -17.17 22.51 15.37
N GLY A 352 -17.06 22.11 16.64
CA GLY A 352 -15.86 22.38 17.44
C GLY A 352 -14.70 21.49 17.01
N LEU A 353 -13.57 22.11 16.68
CA LEU A 353 -12.33 21.45 16.30
C LEU A 353 -11.51 21.14 17.56
N ARG A 354 -11.11 19.88 17.72
CA ARG A 354 -10.36 19.41 18.90
C ARG A 354 -8.94 18.98 18.59
N GLU A 355 -8.73 18.45 17.39
CA GLU A 355 -7.46 17.90 16.94
C GLU A 355 -7.26 18.16 15.45
N PRO A 356 -6.00 18.26 14.98
CA PRO A 356 -5.70 18.29 13.56
C PRO A 356 -6.03 16.94 12.90
N GLY A 357 -6.37 16.98 11.62
CA GLY A 357 -6.76 15.81 10.85
C GLY A 357 -7.65 16.16 9.66
N THR A 358 -8.00 15.13 8.90
CA THR A 358 -8.94 15.24 7.78
C THR A 358 -10.26 14.59 8.15
N PHE A 359 -11.35 15.35 8.08
CA PHE A 359 -12.67 14.94 8.51
C PHE A 359 -13.65 14.95 7.33
N ALA A 360 -14.36 13.84 7.11
CA ALA A 360 -15.50 13.79 6.23
C ALA A 360 -16.76 14.16 7.01
N TRP A 361 -17.67 14.91 6.38
CA TRP A 361 -18.98 15.19 6.94
C TRP A 361 -20.08 15.08 5.89
N ARG A 362 -21.29 14.73 6.36
CA ARG A 362 -22.48 14.57 5.51
C ARG A 362 -23.75 14.85 6.31
N VAL A 363 -24.80 15.26 5.60
CA VAL A 363 -26.10 15.62 6.19
C VAL A 363 -27.22 14.88 5.47
N ALA A 364 -28.27 14.50 6.20
CA ALA A 364 -29.50 13.97 5.62
C ALA A 364 -30.71 14.69 6.21
N ALA A 365 -31.67 15.04 5.36
CA ALA A 365 -32.94 15.61 5.79
C ALA A 365 -33.83 14.56 6.46
N ILE A 366 -34.66 14.96 7.42
CA ILE A 366 -35.64 14.10 8.08
C ILE A 366 -36.99 14.80 8.12
N ASP A 367 -38.03 14.13 7.62
CA ASP A 367 -39.39 14.65 7.58
C ASP A 367 -40.10 14.62 8.96
N GLY A 368 -41.30 15.21 9.01
CA GLY A 368 -42.16 15.22 10.20
C GLY A 368 -42.62 13.84 10.68
N ARG A 369 -42.50 12.80 9.85
CA ARG A 369 -42.84 11.40 10.19
C ARG A 369 -41.62 10.61 10.66
N GLY A 370 -40.43 11.22 10.63
CA GLY A 370 -39.17 10.59 11.02
C GLY A 370 -38.47 9.82 9.89
N ASN A 371 -38.92 9.94 8.65
CA ASN A 371 -38.24 9.35 7.51
C ASN A 371 -37.01 10.18 7.14
N GLN A 372 -35.85 9.54 7.15
CA GLN A 372 -34.60 10.16 6.72
C GLN A 372 -34.46 10.06 5.19
N GLY A 373 -34.03 11.13 4.53
CA GLY A 373 -33.61 11.14 3.12
C GLY A 373 -32.24 10.48 2.91
N PRO A 374 -31.72 10.46 1.67
CA PRO A 374 -30.37 9.98 1.43
C PRO A 374 -29.38 10.95 2.08
N TRP A 375 -28.21 10.44 2.45
CA TRP A 375 -27.11 11.31 2.83
C TRP A 375 -26.68 12.17 1.64
N SER A 376 -26.27 13.41 1.91
CA SER A 376 -25.55 14.27 0.98
C SER A 376 -24.30 13.57 0.44
N GLU A 377 -23.78 14.07 -0.68
CA GLU A 377 -22.38 13.81 -0.98
C GLU A 377 -21.51 14.32 0.19
N SER A 378 -20.51 13.54 0.57
CA SER A 378 -19.65 13.89 1.69
C SER A 378 -18.64 14.96 1.27
N ARG A 379 -18.40 15.95 2.13
CA ARG A 379 -17.30 16.92 1.96
C ARG A 379 -16.19 16.64 2.96
N TRP A 380 -14.97 16.99 2.57
CA TRP A 380 -13.77 16.94 3.40
C TRP A 380 -13.47 18.30 4.04
N LEU A 381 -12.99 18.26 5.27
CA LEU A 381 -12.45 19.39 6.01
C LEU A 381 -11.03 19.01 6.46
N ARG A 382 -10.04 19.85 6.14
CA ARG A 382 -8.66 19.68 6.59
C ARG A 382 -8.39 20.61 7.76
N VAL A 383 -7.98 20.06 8.88
CA VAL A 383 -7.67 20.81 10.09
C VAL A 383 -6.18 20.64 10.37
N ASP A 384 -5.45 21.74 10.30
CA ASP A 384 -4.01 21.76 10.55
C ASP A 384 -3.71 22.55 11.83
N SER A 385 -2.58 22.27 12.46
CA SER A 385 -1.99 23.10 13.52
C SER A 385 -0.65 23.60 13.02
N TYR A 386 -0.47 24.91 13.05
CA TYR A 386 0.76 25.57 12.61
C TYR A 386 1.55 26.18 13.79
N ARG A 387 1.24 25.77 15.02
CA ARG A 387 1.86 26.28 16.27
C ARG A 387 3.39 26.19 16.33
N ASN A 388 4.04 25.51 15.38
CA ASN A 388 5.51 25.34 15.30
C ASN A 388 6.14 25.76 13.96
N LEU A 389 5.46 26.46 13.05
CA LEU A 389 6.06 26.91 11.77
C LEU A 389 6.56 28.36 11.80
N ALA A 390 6.44 29.05 12.93
CA ALA A 390 7.06 30.35 13.17
C ALA A 390 7.71 30.33 14.56
N LEU A 391 9.04 30.53 14.59
CA LEU A 391 9.92 30.67 15.76
C LEU A 391 10.72 29.42 16.21
N GLU A 392 11.58 28.91 15.33
CA GLU A 392 13.00 28.81 15.71
C GLU A 392 13.80 29.53 14.61
N VAL A 393 13.87 30.87 14.70
CA VAL A 393 15.00 31.55 14.08
C VAL A 393 16.18 31.12 14.92
N ASP A 394 17.04 30.26 14.39
CA ASP A 394 18.32 30.02 15.02
C ASP A 394 19.03 31.37 15.12
N ARG A 395 19.32 31.80 16.33
CA ARG A 395 20.04 33.04 16.64
C ARG A 395 21.42 32.75 17.21
N SER A 396 21.82 31.49 17.22
CA SER A 396 23.08 31.01 17.77
C SER A 396 24.15 31.25 16.71
N PRO A 397 25.16 32.10 16.96
CA PRO A 397 26.24 32.28 16.00
C PRO A 397 27.04 30.97 15.81
N PRO A 398 27.56 30.69 14.61
CA PRO A 398 28.35 29.49 14.35
C PRO A 398 29.64 29.51 15.19
N ALA A 399 30.00 28.39 15.80
CA ALA A 399 31.28 28.28 16.51
C ALA A 399 32.45 28.49 15.55
N LEU A 400 33.48 29.26 15.92
CA LEU A 400 34.65 29.53 15.07
C LEU A 400 35.96 29.45 15.85
N GLU A 401 36.71 28.37 15.59
CA GLU A 401 38.05 28.13 16.12
C GLU A 401 39.08 28.27 15.00
N VAL A 402 40.14 29.06 15.25
CA VAL A 402 41.13 29.43 14.23
C VAL A 402 42.53 29.34 14.83
N GLU A 403 43.42 28.69 14.10
CA GLU A 403 44.86 28.70 14.32
C GLU A 403 45.57 29.24 13.07
N VAL A 404 46.59 30.06 13.28
CA VAL A 404 47.38 30.66 12.20
C VAL A 404 48.85 30.35 12.41
N PHE A 405 49.48 29.75 11.40
CA PHE A 405 50.90 29.45 11.36
C PHE A 405 51.58 30.30 10.29
N LEU A 406 52.68 30.96 10.65
CA LEU A 406 53.44 31.80 9.73
C LEU A 406 54.71 31.09 9.26
N SER A 407 55.00 31.20 7.97
CA SER A 407 56.26 30.81 7.36
C SER A 407 56.69 31.89 6.38
N GLY A 408 57.49 32.85 6.86
CA GLY A 408 57.77 34.09 6.13
C GLY A 408 56.49 34.90 5.93
N ASN A 409 56.22 35.33 4.69
CA ASN A 409 55.03 36.10 4.35
C ASN A 409 53.81 35.23 4.01
N LEU A 410 53.90 33.90 4.17
CA LEU A 410 52.78 32.99 3.96
C LEU A 410 52.15 32.62 5.30
N ALA A 411 50.85 32.89 5.43
CA ALA A 411 50.02 32.43 6.55
C ALA A 411 49.24 31.19 6.16
N LEU A 412 49.49 30.08 6.85
CA LEU A 412 48.60 28.92 6.84
C LEU A 412 47.56 29.11 7.93
N VAL A 413 46.31 29.27 7.52
CA VAL A 413 45.16 29.36 8.41
C VAL A 413 44.45 28.02 8.40
N GLN A 414 44.20 27.45 9.57
CA GLN A 414 43.37 26.27 9.72
C GLN A 414 42.44 26.38 10.92
N GLY A 415 41.38 25.59 10.93
CA GLY A 415 40.45 25.60 12.04
C GLY A 415 39.17 24.82 11.77
N ARG A 416 38.17 25.10 12.61
CA ARG A 416 36.84 24.49 12.50
C ARG A 416 35.75 25.53 12.70
N THR A 417 34.71 25.42 11.89
CA THR A 417 33.45 26.13 12.05
C THR A 417 32.29 25.15 11.98
N GLU A 418 31.06 25.64 12.14
CA GLU A 418 29.88 24.83 11.94
C GLU A 418 29.82 24.25 10.50
N PRO A 419 29.52 22.95 10.32
CA PRO A 419 29.35 22.35 9.00
C PRO A 419 28.34 23.10 8.12
N GLY A 420 28.77 23.52 6.94
CA GLY A 420 27.92 24.25 5.99
C GLY A 420 27.89 25.77 6.17
N ALA A 421 28.58 26.32 7.18
CA ALA A 421 28.81 27.76 7.28
C ALA A 421 29.76 28.26 6.17
N THR A 422 29.54 29.49 5.70
CA THR A 422 30.50 30.19 4.84
C THR A 422 31.57 30.84 5.71
N LEU A 423 32.82 30.89 5.24
CA LEU A 423 33.93 31.49 5.98
C LEU A 423 34.71 32.44 5.07
N GLU A 424 34.95 33.66 5.55
CA GLU A 424 35.78 34.66 4.87
C GLU A 424 36.97 35.06 5.73
N VAL A 425 38.08 35.41 5.08
CA VAL A 425 39.27 35.99 5.73
C VAL A 425 39.63 37.28 5.03
N ASN A 426 39.55 38.40 5.75
CA ASN A 426 39.74 39.75 5.22
C ASN A 426 38.86 40.05 3.99
N GLY A 427 37.66 39.45 3.95
CA GLY A 427 36.69 39.62 2.86
C GLY A 427 36.88 38.68 1.66
N GLU A 428 37.82 37.73 1.72
CA GLU A 428 37.98 36.69 0.71
C GLU A 428 37.48 35.33 1.24
N GLU A 429 36.60 34.68 0.49
CA GLU A 429 35.99 33.40 0.88
C GLU A 429 37.00 32.24 0.92
N ILE A 430 36.82 31.36 1.91
CA ILE A 430 37.58 30.13 2.11
C ILE A 430 36.60 28.96 2.16
N SER A 431 36.91 27.92 1.41
CA SER A 431 36.11 26.70 1.41
C SER A 431 36.18 25.99 2.77
N VAL A 432 35.01 25.71 3.34
CA VAL A 432 34.82 24.87 4.52
C VAL A 432 34.40 23.48 4.07
N ALA A 433 35.05 22.44 4.59
CA ALA A 433 34.71 21.06 4.30
C ALA A 433 33.37 20.66 4.95
N ALA A 434 32.78 19.57 4.47
CA ALA A 434 31.46 19.11 4.94
C ALA A 434 31.40 18.74 6.43
N ASP A 435 32.54 18.55 7.09
CA ASP A 435 32.65 18.28 8.53
C ASP A 435 32.97 19.54 9.38
N GLY A 436 32.99 20.71 8.72
CA GLY A 436 33.26 22.02 9.32
C GLY A 436 34.73 22.41 9.37
N THR A 437 35.66 21.56 8.91
CA THR A 437 37.10 21.88 8.93
C THR A 437 37.49 22.76 7.75
N PHE A 438 38.50 23.61 7.92
CA PHE A 438 39.05 24.40 6.83
C PHE A 438 40.57 24.55 6.97
N VAL A 439 41.24 24.65 5.83
CA VAL A 439 42.67 24.96 5.73
C VAL A 439 42.87 25.84 4.50
N SER A 440 43.66 26.90 4.63
CA SER A 440 44.00 27.77 3.52
C SER A 440 45.33 28.48 3.72
N THR A 441 45.97 28.80 2.61
CA THR A 441 47.20 29.59 2.61
C THR A 441 46.91 30.99 2.06
N ARG A 442 47.45 32.02 2.71
CA ARG A 442 47.32 33.42 2.32
C ARG A 442 48.69 34.09 2.29
N TRP A 443 49.03 34.70 1.16
CA TRP A 443 50.20 35.55 1.09
C TRP A 443 49.87 36.91 1.70
N LEU A 444 50.70 37.36 2.63
CA LEU A 444 50.52 38.60 3.34
C LEU A 444 51.44 39.67 2.74
N PHE A 445 50.93 40.90 2.67
CA PHE A 445 51.64 42.04 2.11
C PHE A 445 51.77 43.14 3.17
N GLY A 446 52.93 43.79 3.21
CA GLY A 446 53.27 44.80 4.21
C GLY A 446 54.20 44.26 5.30
N ALA A 447 54.58 45.14 6.23
CA ALA A 447 55.43 44.81 7.37
C ALA A 447 54.78 45.29 8.68
N GLY A 448 55.13 44.64 9.79
CA GLY A 448 54.55 44.89 11.11
C GLY A 448 53.32 44.04 11.40
N ARG A 449 52.42 44.54 12.26
CA ARG A 449 51.23 43.82 12.72
C ARG A 449 50.12 43.86 11.67
N ILE A 450 49.85 42.74 11.03
CA ILE A 450 48.77 42.59 10.04
C ILE A 450 47.58 41.89 10.70
N PRO A 451 46.35 42.43 10.55
CA PRO A 451 45.14 41.76 11.01
C PRO A 451 44.64 40.74 9.99
N LEU A 452 44.24 39.59 10.49
CA LEU A 452 43.42 38.60 9.80
C LEU A 452 42.06 38.55 10.48
N THR A 453 41.02 38.97 9.75
CA THR A 453 39.64 38.99 10.23
C THR A 453 38.88 37.83 9.62
N PHE A 454 38.47 36.89 10.46
CA PHE A 454 37.70 35.71 10.11
C PHE A 454 36.22 35.99 10.35
N ARG A 455 35.37 35.74 9.37
CA ARG A 455 33.91 35.86 9.51
C ARG A 455 33.25 34.57 9.05
N ALA A 456 32.64 33.85 9.96
CA ALA A 456 31.82 32.67 9.66
C ALA A 456 30.34 33.06 9.68
N VAL A 457 29.55 32.62 8.70
CA VAL A 457 28.10 32.85 8.64
C VAL A 457 27.39 31.52 8.44
N ASP A 458 26.41 31.22 9.30
CA ASP A 458 25.62 29.99 9.18
C ASP A 458 24.50 30.11 8.12
N ALA A 459 23.75 29.02 7.91
CA ALA A 459 22.64 28.99 6.96
C ALA A 459 21.43 29.84 7.40
N ALA A 460 21.33 30.19 8.69
CA ALA A 460 20.30 31.05 9.25
C ALA A 460 20.66 32.54 9.18
N GLY A 461 21.91 32.87 8.80
CA GLY A 461 22.43 34.23 8.66
C GLY A 461 23.10 34.79 9.92
N ASN A 462 23.33 34.00 10.97
CA ASN A 462 24.09 34.45 12.14
C ASN A 462 25.58 34.44 11.83
N ASP A 463 26.31 35.42 12.35
CA ASP A 463 27.75 35.52 12.11
C ASP A 463 28.61 35.56 13.36
N THR A 464 29.79 34.93 13.25
CA THR A 464 30.86 35.01 14.23
C THR A 464 32.07 35.65 13.57
N VAL A 465 32.53 36.77 14.13
CA VAL A 465 33.74 37.48 13.67
C VAL A 465 34.86 37.32 14.69
N ARG A 466 36.04 36.89 14.23
CA ARG A 466 37.23 36.73 15.05
C ARG A 466 38.42 37.40 14.37
N GLN A 467 39.24 38.12 15.14
CA GLN A 467 40.43 38.78 14.61
C GLN A 467 41.68 38.15 15.20
N HIS A 468 42.65 37.81 14.34
CA HIS A 468 43.96 37.32 14.71
C HIS A 468 45.03 38.27 14.18
N TRP A 469 46.06 38.55 14.97
CA TRP A 469 47.14 39.43 14.56
C TRP A 469 48.40 38.62 14.29
N VAL A 470 49.00 38.84 13.13
CA VAL A 470 50.27 38.24 12.73
C VAL A 470 51.32 39.33 12.58
N TYR A 471 52.57 39.03 12.88
CA TYR A 471 53.68 39.99 12.74
C TYR A 471 54.59 39.53 11.60
N LEU A 472 54.86 40.42 10.65
CA LEU A 472 55.85 40.21 9.59
C LEU A 472 57.02 41.16 9.76
N ASP A 473 58.22 40.64 9.63
CA ASP A 473 59.45 41.44 9.61
C ASP A 473 59.56 42.22 8.29
N GLU A 474 60.18 43.40 8.32
CA GLU A 474 60.52 44.14 7.09
C GLU A 474 61.53 43.32 6.27
N ALA A 475 61.17 43.00 5.02
CA ALA A 475 61.99 42.21 4.09
C ALA A 475 63.12 43.03 3.46
#